data_AF-A0A7V7XJT9-F1
#
_entry.id   AF-A0A7V7XJT9-F1
#
_cell.length_a   1.000
_cell.length_b   1.000
_cell.length_c   1.000
_cell.angle_alpha   90.00
_cell.angle_beta   90.00
_cell.angle_gamma   90.00
#
_symmetry.space_group_name_H-M   'P 1'
#
loop_
_entity.id
_entity.type
_entity.pdbx_description
1 polymer ?
#
loop_
_entity_poly.entity_id
_entity_poly.type
_entity_poly.pdbx_seq_one_letter_code
_entity_poly.pdbx_strand_id
1 'polypeptide(L)'
;MTSGRQRMNSGGGLSMNLLRLVYGNRCGLPITPSPIWRSFRPTLTLVNQHVTQTQDTTLNPSLTAISYFFHLMATVVWLGGMALLVLVIWPAQRRSPEWLPLLDMIEKRFRPMANFSLLVLLMTGVVQTGADDNYGGMLDFSNDWSQAILGKHIAFIGMIAIVGFLQFGLEPALERAKLLASRGQALDDLNRLRERQRLLTRVNLGLSIVVLIFTAIATAL
;
A
#
# COMPACT_ATOMS: atom_id res chain seq x y z
N MET A 1 60.58 15.51 21.67
CA MET A 1 60.02 15.23 23.02
C MET A 1 59.21 16.43 23.46
N THR A 2 58.18 16.19 24.29
CA THR A 2 57.20 17.11 24.90
C THR A 2 56.01 17.59 24.05
N SER A 3 54.94 16.82 24.23
CA SER A 3 53.51 17.09 24.00
C SER A 3 53.05 18.44 24.58
N GLY A 4 52.39 19.25 23.75
CA GLY A 4 51.71 20.48 24.13
C GLY A 4 50.21 20.25 24.27
N ARG A 5 49.75 20.14 25.52
CA ARG A 5 48.35 20.12 25.94
C ARG A 5 47.92 21.54 26.26
N GLN A 6 46.78 22.00 25.71
CA GLN A 6 45.70 22.74 26.42
C GLN A 6 44.77 23.44 25.41
N ARG A 7 43.57 22.91 25.23
CA ARG A 7 42.38 23.70 24.88
C ARG A 7 41.43 23.66 26.06
N MET A 8 41.01 24.85 26.46
CA MET A 8 40.15 25.17 27.58
C MET A 8 38.74 24.61 27.36
N ASN A 9 38.17 23.98 28.38
CA ASN A 9 36.73 23.80 28.50
C ASN A 9 36.36 23.87 29.98
N SER A 10 35.92 25.06 30.45
CA SER A 10 35.11 25.21 31.67
C SER A 10 34.64 26.67 31.86
N GLY A 11 33.41 26.95 31.48
CA GLY A 11 32.53 27.94 32.10
C GLY A 11 31.15 27.27 32.14
N GLY A 12 30.60 26.91 33.30
CA GLY A 12 30.01 27.84 34.26
C GLY A 12 28.66 28.31 33.68
N GLY A 13 27.49 28.00 34.22
CA GLY A 13 27.13 27.31 35.44
C GLY A 13 25.59 27.23 35.51
N LEU A 14 25.10 26.34 36.36
CA LEU A 14 24.01 26.63 37.29
C LEU A 14 22.80 27.42 36.77
N SER A 15 21.79 26.72 36.23
CA SER A 15 20.40 27.10 36.49
C SER A 15 19.48 25.88 36.39
N MET A 16 19.70 24.93 37.31
CA MET A 16 18.82 23.79 37.55
C MET A 16 18.03 24.02 38.86
N ASN A 17 17.60 25.28 39.08
CA ASN A 17 17.10 25.74 40.38
C ASN A 17 15.88 26.68 40.29
N LEU A 18 15.08 26.59 39.23
CA LEU A 18 13.82 27.36 39.09
C LEU A 18 12.54 26.52 39.10
N LEU A 19 12.63 25.18 39.06
CA LEU A 19 11.47 24.28 39.18
C LEU A 19 11.26 23.73 40.61
N ARG A 20 12.13 24.08 41.57
CA ARG A 20 12.02 23.69 42.99
C ARG A 20 11.27 24.69 43.87
N LEU A 21 10.80 25.80 43.32
CA LEU A 21 10.17 26.88 44.09
C LEU A 21 8.63 26.90 44.00
N VAL A 22 8.02 26.02 43.20
CA VAL A 22 6.55 25.91 43.05
C VAL A 22 5.97 24.66 43.73
N TYR A 23 6.78 23.63 43.99
CA TYR A 23 6.34 22.42 44.70
C TYR A 23 7.00 22.34 46.07
N GLY A 24 6.27 22.83 47.08
CA GLY A 24 6.65 22.75 48.47
C GLY A 24 6.89 21.32 48.94
N ASN A 25 8.03 21.12 49.61
CA ASN A 25 8.32 19.97 50.44
C ASN A 25 7.25 19.83 51.54
N ARG A 26 6.35 18.85 51.42
CA ARG A 26 5.63 18.29 52.56
C ARG A 26 5.89 16.79 52.66
N CYS A 27 6.63 16.46 53.71
CA CYS A 27 6.56 15.25 54.55
C CYS A 27 6.50 13.88 53.86
N GLY A 28 7.61 13.14 53.96
CA GLY A 28 7.64 11.69 53.79
C GLY A 28 6.89 10.96 54.90
N LEU A 29 5.73 10.41 54.56
CA LEU A 29 5.08 9.33 55.28
C LEU A 29 4.99 8.12 54.32
N PRO A 30 5.41 6.91 54.72
CA PRO A 30 5.14 5.71 53.95
C PRO A 30 3.63 5.47 53.98
N ILE A 31 2.97 5.64 52.84
CA ILE A 31 1.55 5.31 52.67
C ILE A 31 1.47 3.79 52.68
N THR A 32 1.28 3.19 53.86
CA THR A 32 0.91 1.78 53.96
C THR A 32 -0.55 1.66 53.50
N PRO A 33 -0.83 0.90 52.42
CA PRO A 33 -2.21 0.75 51.96
C PRO A 33 -3.02 0.06 53.06
N SER A 34 -4.18 0.62 53.38
CA SER A 34 -5.04 0.12 54.46
C SER A 34 -5.50 -1.33 54.18
N PRO A 35 -5.76 -2.15 55.23
CA PRO A 35 -6.06 -3.58 55.11
C PRO A 35 -7.28 -3.92 54.24
N ILE A 36 -8.17 -2.94 54.05
CA ILE A 36 -9.41 -3.02 53.27
C ILE A 36 -9.14 -3.26 51.78
N TRP A 37 -7.97 -2.90 51.25
CA TRP A 37 -7.65 -3.04 49.83
C TRP A 37 -7.11 -4.42 49.43
N ARG A 38 -6.89 -5.35 50.37
CA ARG A 38 -6.41 -6.71 50.04
C ARG A 38 -7.52 -7.64 49.54
N SER A 39 -8.76 -7.45 49.95
CA SER A 39 -9.91 -8.26 49.53
C SER A 39 -10.39 -7.95 48.10
N PHE A 40 -10.01 -6.80 47.53
CA PHE A 40 -10.36 -6.40 46.17
C PHE A 40 -9.33 -6.77 45.10
N ARG A 41 -8.18 -7.34 45.49
CA ARG A 41 -7.15 -7.80 44.53
C ARG A 41 -7.60 -8.92 43.57
N PRO A 42 -8.28 -10.00 44.01
CA PRO A 42 -8.55 -11.14 43.12
C PRO A 42 -9.55 -10.80 42.01
N THR A 43 -10.51 -9.93 42.28
CA THR A 43 -11.55 -9.51 41.32
C THR A 43 -11.00 -8.56 40.26
N LEU A 44 -10.03 -7.70 40.61
CA LEU A 44 -9.37 -6.82 39.65
C LEU A 44 -8.46 -7.59 38.68
N THR A 45 -7.82 -8.68 39.11
CA THR A 45 -7.06 -9.55 38.19
C THR A 45 -7.94 -10.28 37.17
N LEU A 46 -9.13 -10.74 37.56
CA LEU A 46 -10.06 -11.41 36.65
C LEU A 46 -10.72 -10.43 35.66
N VAL A 47 -11.08 -9.23 36.13
CA VAL A 47 -11.60 -8.17 35.25
C VAL A 47 -10.51 -7.67 34.30
N ASN A 48 -9.26 -7.54 34.77
CA ASN A 48 -8.16 -7.15 33.88
C ASN A 48 -7.83 -8.23 32.84
N GLN A 49 -8.07 -9.51 33.13
CA GLN A 49 -7.96 -10.60 32.15
C GLN A 49 -9.09 -10.60 31.11
N HIS A 50 -10.31 -10.19 31.48
CA HIS A 50 -11.42 -10.09 30.54
C HIS A 50 -11.34 -8.84 29.64
N VAL A 51 -10.74 -7.75 30.13
CA VAL A 51 -10.56 -6.51 29.34
C VAL A 51 -9.41 -6.64 28.33
N THR A 52 -8.36 -7.42 28.61
CA THR A 52 -7.35 -7.76 27.58
C THR A 52 -7.86 -8.77 26.55
N GLN A 53 -8.99 -9.44 26.77
CA GLN A 53 -9.49 -10.49 25.88
C GLN A 53 -10.36 -9.97 24.73
N THR A 54 -10.85 -8.73 24.79
CA THR A 54 -11.72 -8.16 23.76
C THR A 54 -10.98 -7.37 22.68
N GLN A 55 -9.65 -7.37 22.70
CA GLN A 55 -8.81 -6.70 21.70
C GLN A 55 -7.94 -7.67 20.89
N ASP A 56 -8.28 -8.96 20.90
CA ASP A 56 -7.65 -9.98 20.04
C ASP A 56 -8.47 -10.19 18.76
N THR A 57 -8.63 -9.15 17.94
CA THR A 57 -8.82 -9.37 16.50
C THR A 57 -7.46 -9.55 15.83
N THR A 58 -6.51 -10.24 16.48
CA THR A 58 -5.31 -10.71 15.81
C THR A 58 -5.76 -11.76 14.82
N LEU A 59 -5.91 -11.37 13.55
CA LEU A 59 -6.12 -12.32 12.47
C LEU A 59 -5.10 -13.45 12.62
N ASN A 60 -5.56 -14.70 12.57
CA ASN A 60 -4.70 -15.87 12.76
C ASN A 60 -3.44 -15.70 11.87
N PRO A 61 -2.21 -15.79 12.42
CA PRO A 61 -0.97 -15.55 11.66
C PRO A 61 -0.91 -16.33 10.35
N SER A 62 -1.52 -17.52 10.31
CA SER A 62 -1.65 -18.35 9.12
C SER A 62 -2.50 -17.69 8.02
N LEU A 63 -3.62 -17.05 8.38
CA LEU A 63 -4.48 -16.33 7.43
C LEU A 63 -3.77 -15.12 6.85
N THR A 64 -3.05 -14.36 7.68
CA THR A 64 -2.26 -13.20 7.24
C THR A 64 -1.15 -13.62 6.27
N ALA A 65 -0.42 -14.69 6.58
CA ALA A 65 0.62 -15.24 5.69
C ALA A 65 0.04 -15.69 4.33
N ILE A 66 -1.10 -16.39 4.34
CA ILE A 66 -1.80 -16.81 3.12
C ILE A 66 -2.25 -15.59 2.31
N SER A 67 -2.78 -14.55 2.96
CA SER A 67 -3.16 -13.30 2.31
C SER A 67 -1.98 -12.63 1.62
N TYR A 68 -0.82 -12.54 2.30
CA TYR A 68 0.41 -12.00 1.70
C TYR A 68 0.86 -12.82 0.49
N PHE A 69 0.86 -14.15 0.58
CA PHE A 69 1.23 -15.02 -0.53
C PHE A 69 0.37 -14.76 -1.78
N PHE A 70 -0.96 -14.77 -1.63
CA PHE A 70 -1.87 -14.56 -2.75
C PHE A 70 -1.79 -13.13 -3.30
N HIS A 71 -1.61 -12.12 -2.43
CA HIS A 71 -1.41 -10.75 -2.86
C HIS A 71 -0.16 -10.62 -3.73
N LEU A 72 0.98 -11.16 -3.26
CA LEU A 72 2.23 -11.11 -4.01
C LEU A 72 2.11 -11.83 -5.35
N MET A 73 1.51 -13.03 -5.39
CA MET A 73 1.24 -13.73 -6.66
C MET A 73 0.37 -12.90 -7.60
N ALA A 74 -0.68 -12.26 -7.07
CA ALA A 74 -1.55 -11.40 -7.86
C ALA A 74 -0.83 -10.13 -8.37
N THR A 75 0.07 -9.52 -7.56
CA THR A 75 0.90 -8.40 -8.02
C THR A 75 1.84 -8.84 -9.15
N VAL A 76 2.49 -10.00 -9.05
CA VAL A 76 3.39 -10.54 -10.07
C VAL A 76 2.65 -10.77 -11.38
N VAL A 77 1.48 -11.43 -11.33
CA VAL A 77 0.68 -11.71 -12.53
C VAL A 77 0.19 -10.42 -13.17
N TRP A 78 -0.37 -9.50 -12.39
CA TRP A 78 -0.98 -8.28 -12.92
C TRP A 78 0.06 -7.25 -13.38
N LEU A 79 0.92 -6.79 -12.46
CA LEU A 79 1.93 -5.76 -12.76
C LEU A 79 3.03 -6.32 -13.64
N GLY A 80 3.52 -7.53 -13.35
CA GLY A 80 4.55 -8.18 -14.16
C GLY A 80 4.07 -8.50 -15.57
N GLY A 81 2.85 -8.99 -15.73
CA GLY A 81 2.25 -9.24 -17.05
C GLY A 81 2.04 -7.95 -17.86
N MET A 82 1.57 -6.87 -17.22
CA MET A 82 1.48 -5.57 -17.88
C MET A 82 2.86 -5.00 -18.25
N ALA A 83 3.86 -5.12 -17.37
CA ALA A 83 5.22 -4.71 -17.67
C ALA A 83 5.78 -5.46 -18.87
N LEU A 84 5.58 -6.78 -18.95
CA LEU A 84 5.98 -7.59 -20.10
C LEU A 84 5.30 -7.12 -21.40
N LEU A 85 3.99 -6.87 -21.38
CA LEU A 85 3.27 -6.37 -22.54
C LEU A 85 3.81 -5.02 -23.01
N VAL A 86 3.98 -4.07 -22.09
CA VAL A 86 4.35 -2.68 -22.41
C VAL A 86 5.82 -2.54 -22.82
N LEU A 87 6.71 -3.23 -22.11
CA LEU A 87 8.17 -3.05 -22.25
C LEU A 87 8.80 -3.99 -23.25
N VAL A 88 8.21 -5.17 -23.49
CA VAL A 88 8.82 -6.21 -24.34
C VAL A 88 7.95 -6.49 -25.56
N ILE A 89 6.69 -6.87 -25.36
CA ILE A 89 5.85 -7.38 -26.44
C ILE A 89 5.44 -6.27 -27.42
N TRP A 90 4.98 -5.12 -26.93
CA TRP A 90 4.57 -4.02 -27.80
C TRP A 90 5.71 -3.40 -28.61
N PRO A 91 6.92 -3.15 -28.07
CA PRO A 91 8.05 -2.71 -28.88
C PRO A 91 8.45 -3.72 -29.96
N ALA A 92 8.40 -5.02 -29.66
CA ALA A 92 8.65 -6.06 -30.65
C ALA A 92 7.61 -6.04 -31.78
N GLN A 93 6.32 -5.97 -31.43
CA GLN A 93 5.23 -5.88 -32.40
C GLN A 93 5.33 -4.64 -33.30
N ARG A 94 5.82 -3.49 -32.79
CA ARG A 94 6.02 -2.30 -33.63
C ARG A 94 7.05 -2.50 -34.74
N ARG A 95 8.02 -3.39 -34.54
CA ARG A 95 9.04 -3.73 -35.56
C ARG A 95 8.56 -4.80 -36.53
N SER A 96 7.61 -5.63 -36.10
CA SER A 96 6.99 -6.71 -36.86
C SER A 96 5.46 -6.58 -36.85
N PRO A 97 4.89 -5.67 -37.67
CA PRO A 97 3.45 -5.43 -37.73
C PRO A 97 2.62 -6.70 -38.00
N GLU A 98 3.20 -7.67 -38.70
CA GLU A 98 2.60 -8.97 -39.01
C GLU A 98 2.23 -9.79 -37.77
N TRP A 99 2.82 -9.51 -36.60
CA TRP A 99 2.49 -10.21 -35.34
C TRP A 99 1.30 -9.61 -34.58
N LEU A 100 0.64 -8.59 -35.14
CA LEU A 100 -0.51 -7.95 -34.50
C LEU A 100 -1.66 -8.93 -34.13
N PRO A 101 -2.02 -9.93 -34.96
CA PRO A 101 -3.03 -10.92 -34.57
C PRO A 101 -2.59 -11.78 -33.38
N LEU A 102 -1.30 -12.11 -33.27
CA LEU A 102 -0.75 -12.85 -32.15
C LEU A 102 -0.81 -12.02 -30.86
N LEU A 103 -0.46 -10.74 -30.93
CA LEU A 103 -0.61 -9.82 -29.80
C LEU A 103 -2.06 -9.75 -29.31
N ASP A 104 -3.02 -9.61 -30.22
CA ASP A 104 -4.46 -9.62 -29.88
C ASP A 104 -4.87 -10.91 -29.14
N MET A 105 -4.35 -12.07 -29.54
CA MET A 105 -4.60 -13.34 -28.85
C MET A 105 -3.98 -13.38 -27.45
N ILE A 106 -2.74 -12.91 -27.30
CA ILE A 106 -2.05 -12.84 -26.01
C ILE A 106 -2.80 -11.92 -25.07
N GLU A 107 -3.17 -10.71 -25.51
CA GLU A 107 -3.93 -9.76 -24.70
C GLU A 107 -5.27 -10.35 -24.26
N LYS A 108 -6.02 -10.98 -25.19
CA LYS A 108 -7.29 -11.65 -24.87
C LYS A 108 -7.14 -12.75 -23.82
N ARG A 109 -6.05 -13.53 -23.88
CA ARG A 109 -5.78 -14.60 -22.90
C ARG A 109 -5.31 -14.06 -21.55
N PHE A 110 -4.58 -12.94 -21.54
CA PHE A 110 -4.09 -12.31 -20.32
C PHE A 110 -5.18 -11.57 -19.54
N ARG A 111 -6.16 -10.96 -20.22
CA ARG A 111 -7.28 -10.23 -19.59
C ARG A 111 -7.97 -10.96 -18.43
N PRO A 112 -8.46 -12.22 -18.57
CA PRO A 112 -9.12 -12.90 -17.45
C PRO A 112 -8.16 -13.15 -16.28
N MET A 113 -6.87 -13.41 -16.54
CA MET A 113 -5.86 -13.56 -15.49
C MET A 113 -5.64 -12.24 -14.75
N ALA A 114 -5.51 -11.13 -15.48
CA ALA A 114 -5.37 -9.79 -14.91
C ALA A 114 -6.60 -9.40 -14.06
N ASN A 115 -7.81 -9.68 -14.54
CA ASN A 115 -9.05 -9.39 -13.80
C ASN A 115 -9.18 -10.23 -12.53
N PHE A 116 -8.81 -11.52 -12.60
CA PHE A 116 -8.77 -12.38 -11.42
C PHE A 116 -7.74 -11.89 -10.41
N SER A 117 -6.53 -11.53 -10.86
CA SER A 117 -5.51 -10.93 -10.00
C SER A 117 -5.98 -9.63 -9.35
N LEU A 118 -6.70 -8.77 -10.07
CA LEU A 118 -7.26 -7.54 -9.50
C LEU A 118 -8.25 -7.83 -8.36
N LEU A 119 -9.13 -8.83 -8.53
CA LEU A 119 -10.05 -9.26 -7.48
C LEU A 119 -9.28 -9.76 -6.25
N VAL A 120 -8.26 -10.59 -6.45
CA VAL A 120 -7.41 -11.11 -5.36
C VAL A 120 -6.70 -9.95 -4.63
N LEU A 121 -6.17 -8.96 -5.35
CA LEU A 121 -5.51 -7.79 -4.76
C LEU A 121 -6.45 -6.95 -3.91
N LEU A 122 -7.69 -6.75 -4.37
CA LEU A 122 -8.72 -6.04 -3.61
C LEU A 122 -9.04 -6.75 -2.29
N MET A 123 -9.29 -8.05 -2.36
CA MET A 123 -9.65 -8.84 -1.17
C MET A 123 -8.50 -8.92 -0.17
N THR A 124 -7.31 -9.27 -0.65
CA THR A 124 -6.11 -9.42 0.21
C THR A 124 -5.60 -8.08 0.74
N GLY A 125 -5.74 -6.99 -0.02
CA GLY A 125 -5.32 -5.65 0.42
C GLY A 125 -6.10 -5.14 1.63
N VAL A 126 -7.41 -5.42 1.69
CA VAL A 126 -8.25 -5.11 2.87
C VAL A 126 -7.76 -5.89 4.09
N VAL A 127 -7.49 -7.19 3.92
CA VAL A 127 -6.99 -8.06 5.00
C VAL A 127 -5.63 -7.58 5.52
N GLN A 128 -4.71 -7.21 4.63
CA GLN A 128 -3.37 -6.75 5.03
C GLN A 128 -3.41 -5.41 5.77
N THR A 129 -4.23 -4.47 5.29
CA THR A 129 -4.35 -3.15 5.94
C THR A 129 -4.94 -3.28 7.34
N GLY A 130 -5.95 -4.13 7.53
CA GLY A 130 -6.56 -4.37 8.83
C GLY A 130 -5.70 -5.21 9.80
N ALA A 131 -4.61 -5.81 9.31
CA ALA A 131 -3.69 -6.61 10.12
C ALA A 131 -2.45 -5.80 10.59
N ASP A 132 -2.28 -4.56 10.13
CA ASP A 132 -1.11 -3.73 10.43
C ASP A 132 -1.29 -3.00 11.77
N ASP A 133 -0.26 -2.99 12.62
CA ASP A 133 -0.31 -2.36 13.94
C ASP A 133 -0.46 -0.84 13.86
N ASN A 134 -0.05 -0.22 12.74
CA ASN A 134 -0.20 1.22 12.50
C ASN A 134 -1.62 1.61 12.04
N TYR A 135 -2.51 0.64 11.86
CA TYR A 135 -3.87 0.89 11.43
C TYR A 135 -4.73 1.47 12.56
N GLY A 136 -4.83 2.80 12.60
CA GLY A 136 -5.67 3.54 13.55
C GLY A 136 -7.17 3.56 13.22
N GLY A 137 -7.58 2.99 12.08
CA GLY A 137 -8.97 2.98 11.60
C GLY A 137 -9.16 3.64 10.23
N MET A 138 -10.38 3.58 9.71
CA MET A 138 -10.71 4.11 8.39
C MET A 138 -10.79 5.65 8.45
N LEU A 139 -9.96 6.34 7.66
CA LEU A 139 -9.81 7.81 7.61
C LEU A 139 -9.03 8.46 8.76
N ASP A 140 -8.28 7.69 9.55
CA ASP A 140 -7.29 8.27 10.46
C ASP A 140 -5.99 8.59 9.70
N PHE A 141 -5.71 9.87 9.45
CA PHE A 141 -4.51 10.34 8.74
C PHE A 141 -3.45 10.92 9.68
N SER A 142 -3.52 10.58 10.97
CA SER A 142 -2.62 11.13 11.99
C SER A 142 -1.17 10.66 11.88
N ASN A 143 -0.91 9.53 11.22
CA ASN A 143 0.42 8.94 11.10
C ASN A 143 0.95 8.91 9.64
N ASP A 144 2.27 8.92 9.51
CA ASP A 144 2.96 8.96 8.20
C ASP A 144 2.67 7.71 7.37
N TRP A 145 2.52 6.55 8.02
CA TRP A 145 2.14 5.28 7.39
C TRP A 145 0.78 5.39 6.68
N SER A 146 -0.23 5.98 7.33
CA SER A 146 -1.59 6.15 6.82
C SER A 146 -1.63 7.10 5.63
N GLN A 147 -0.82 8.17 5.66
CA GLN A 147 -0.68 9.05 4.48
C GLN A 147 -0.07 8.30 3.29
N ALA A 148 0.94 7.46 3.50
CA ALA A 148 1.52 6.62 2.46
C ALA A 148 0.51 5.60 1.92
N ILE A 149 -0.25 4.94 2.80
CA ILE A 149 -1.32 4.02 2.44
C ILE A 149 -2.44 4.73 1.66
N LEU A 150 -2.83 5.95 2.05
CA LEU A 150 -3.79 6.75 1.29
C LEU A 150 -3.30 7.04 -0.12
N GLY A 151 -2.04 7.50 -0.26
CA GLY A 151 -1.41 7.75 -1.55
C GLY A 151 -1.43 6.51 -2.45
N LYS A 152 -1.12 5.34 -1.89
CA LYS A 152 -1.23 4.04 -2.56
C LYS A 152 -2.66 3.77 -3.03
N HIS A 153 -3.67 3.98 -2.18
CA HIS A 153 -5.07 3.72 -2.53
C HIS A 153 -5.58 4.65 -3.63
N ILE A 154 -5.23 5.93 -3.60
CA ILE A 154 -5.59 6.88 -4.67
C ILE A 154 -5.01 6.42 -6.01
N ALA A 155 -3.72 6.06 -6.03
CA ALA A 155 -3.07 5.57 -7.23
C ALA A 155 -3.73 4.26 -7.74
N PHE A 156 -4.02 3.32 -6.84
CA PHE A 156 -4.66 2.04 -7.16
C PHE A 156 -6.11 2.22 -7.67
N ILE A 157 -6.89 3.12 -7.08
CA ILE A 157 -8.24 3.48 -7.58
C ILE A 157 -8.13 4.10 -8.99
N GLY A 158 -7.16 4.98 -9.21
CA GLY A 158 -6.85 5.51 -10.53
C GLY A 158 -6.57 4.41 -11.55
N MET A 159 -5.81 3.38 -11.15
CA MET A 159 -5.55 2.22 -12.01
C MET A 159 -6.84 1.46 -12.35
N ILE A 160 -7.69 1.18 -11.35
CA ILE A 160 -8.96 0.50 -11.56
C ILE A 160 -9.85 1.29 -12.52
N ALA A 161 -9.93 2.62 -12.37
CA ALA A 161 -10.71 3.48 -13.26
C ALA A 161 -10.22 3.41 -14.70
N ILE A 162 -8.90 3.43 -14.94
CA ILE A 162 -8.32 3.28 -16.28
C ILE A 162 -8.64 1.90 -16.85
N VAL A 163 -8.48 0.84 -16.07
CA VAL A 163 -8.78 -0.54 -16.51
C VAL A 163 -10.26 -0.70 -16.85
N GLY A 164 -11.15 -0.18 -16.01
CA GLY A 164 -12.60 -0.19 -16.27
C GLY A 164 -12.94 0.59 -17.54
N PHE A 165 -12.36 1.77 -17.74
CA PHE A 165 -12.55 2.54 -18.96
C PHE A 165 -12.05 1.80 -20.22
N LEU A 166 -10.90 1.12 -20.12
CA LEU A 166 -10.36 0.30 -21.20
C LEU A 166 -11.32 -0.85 -21.56
N GLN A 167 -11.81 -1.58 -20.55
CA GLN A 167 -12.64 -2.78 -20.76
C GLN A 167 -14.06 -2.45 -21.22
N PHE A 168 -14.71 -1.46 -20.61
CA PHE A 168 -16.12 -1.18 -20.89
C PHE A 168 -16.32 -0.11 -21.97
N GLY A 169 -15.33 0.76 -22.18
CA GLY A 169 -15.42 1.84 -23.17
C GLY A 169 -14.59 1.58 -24.41
N LEU A 170 -13.28 1.40 -24.23
CA LEU A 170 -12.34 1.41 -25.35
C LEU A 170 -12.33 0.10 -26.14
N GLU A 171 -12.42 -1.05 -25.48
CA GLU A 171 -12.42 -2.37 -26.12
C GLU A 171 -13.62 -2.59 -27.05
N PRO A 172 -14.88 -2.33 -26.64
CA PRO A 172 -16.02 -2.44 -27.55
C PRO A 172 -15.89 -1.51 -28.76
N ALA A 173 -15.35 -0.30 -28.56
CA ALA A 173 -15.09 0.64 -29.65
C ALA A 173 -14.01 0.13 -30.60
N LEU A 174 -12.95 -0.48 -30.06
CA LEU A 174 -11.87 -1.08 -30.82
C LEU A 174 -12.35 -2.27 -31.65
N GLU A 175 -13.18 -3.15 -31.09
CA GLU A 175 -13.74 -4.29 -31.82
C GLU A 175 -14.64 -3.84 -32.98
N ARG A 176 -15.48 -2.82 -32.75
CA ARG A 176 -16.29 -2.20 -33.82
C ARG A 176 -15.41 -1.62 -34.93
N ALA A 177 -14.35 -0.90 -34.57
CA ALA A 177 -13.41 -0.33 -35.54
C ALA A 177 -12.64 -1.42 -36.31
N LYS A 178 -12.27 -2.54 -35.68
CA LYS A 178 -11.64 -3.69 -36.36
C LYS A 178 -12.56 -4.30 -37.43
N LEU A 179 -13.86 -4.38 -37.17
CA LEU A 179 -14.85 -4.90 -38.14
C LEU A 179 -15.08 -3.95 -39.34
N LEU A 180 -14.95 -2.64 -39.15
CA LEU A 180 -15.02 -1.67 -40.24
C LEU A 180 -13.73 -1.68 -41.07
N ALA A 181 -12.57 -1.80 -40.40
CA ALA A 181 -11.27 -1.89 -41.05
C ALA A 181 -11.14 -3.14 -41.92
N SER A 182 -11.76 -4.27 -41.55
CA SER A 182 -11.79 -5.47 -42.41
C SER A 182 -12.59 -5.28 -43.70
N ARG A 183 -13.43 -4.25 -43.77
CA ARG A 183 -14.17 -3.81 -44.98
C ARG A 183 -13.45 -2.68 -45.73
N GLY A 184 -12.22 -2.34 -45.34
CA GLY A 184 -11.44 -1.25 -45.93
C GLY A 184 -11.86 0.15 -45.48
N GLN A 185 -12.70 0.28 -44.44
CA GLN A 185 -13.20 1.56 -43.93
C GLN A 185 -12.61 1.89 -42.55
N ALA A 186 -12.49 3.18 -42.21
CA ALA A 186 -12.13 3.64 -40.86
C ALA A 186 -10.80 3.10 -40.27
N LEU A 187 -9.79 2.90 -41.13
CA LEU A 187 -8.43 2.50 -40.70
C LEU A 187 -7.77 3.50 -39.74
N ASP A 188 -7.97 4.80 -39.97
CA ASP A 188 -7.42 5.86 -39.13
C ASP A 188 -8.01 5.85 -37.72
N ASP A 189 -9.32 5.62 -37.59
CA ASP A 189 -10.00 5.55 -36.30
C ASP A 189 -9.53 4.35 -35.48
N LEU A 190 -9.31 3.19 -36.14
CA LEU A 190 -8.73 2.02 -35.51
C LEU A 190 -7.32 2.31 -34.95
N ASN A 191 -6.48 3.00 -35.72
CA ASN A 191 -5.13 3.36 -35.30
C ASN A 191 -5.15 4.32 -34.10
N ARG A 192 -6.02 5.34 -34.13
CA ARG A 192 -6.22 6.27 -33.00
C ARG A 192 -6.66 5.57 -31.72
N LEU A 193 -7.62 4.64 -31.81
CA LEU A 193 -8.08 3.87 -30.65
C LEU A 193 -6.96 2.97 -30.09
N ARG A 194 -6.17 2.33 -30.95
CA ARG A 194 -5.00 1.53 -30.52
C ARG A 194 -3.92 2.37 -29.85
N GLU A 195 -3.68 3.58 -30.32
CA GLU A 195 -2.75 4.50 -29.67
C GLU A 195 -3.24 4.92 -28.29
N ARG A 196 -4.54 5.24 -28.16
CA ARG A 196 -5.16 5.54 -26.88
C ARG A 196 -5.09 4.36 -25.91
N GLN A 197 -5.34 3.13 -26.38
CA GLN A 197 -5.18 1.92 -25.58
C GLN A 197 -3.75 1.81 -25.05
N ARG A 198 -2.76 1.94 -25.95
CA ARG A 198 -1.34 1.86 -25.59
C ARG A 198 -0.92 2.96 -24.60
N LEU A 199 -1.41 4.18 -24.78
CA LEU A 199 -1.14 5.29 -23.87
C LEU A 199 -1.73 5.02 -22.48
N LEU A 200 -3.00 4.66 -22.40
CA LEU A 200 -3.68 4.41 -21.12
C LEU A 200 -3.04 3.26 -20.35
N THR A 201 -2.65 2.17 -21.02
CA THR A 201 -1.94 1.06 -20.35
C THR A 201 -0.54 1.48 -19.87
N ARG A 202 0.18 2.35 -20.61
CA ARG A 202 1.46 2.92 -20.14
C ARG A 202 1.29 3.80 -18.92
N VAL A 203 0.25 4.65 -18.92
CA VAL A 203 -0.10 5.46 -17.75
C VAL A 203 -0.46 4.55 -16.58
N ASN A 204 -1.22 3.48 -16.82
CA ASN A 204 -1.56 2.50 -15.80
C ASN A 204 -0.32 1.79 -15.23
N LEU A 205 0.67 1.46 -16.07
CA LEU A 205 1.95 0.94 -15.61
C LEU A 205 2.72 1.98 -14.78
N GLY A 206 2.72 3.24 -15.18
CA GLY A 206 3.30 4.34 -14.40
C GLY A 206 2.66 4.46 -13.01
N LEU A 207 1.33 4.42 -12.93
CA LEU A 207 0.61 4.40 -11.65
C LEU A 207 0.97 3.17 -10.80
N SER A 208 1.22 2.02 -11.43
CA SER A 208 1.65 0.82 -10.70
C SER A 208 3.01 1.00 -10.02
N ILE A 209 3.94 1.72 -10.66
CA ILE A 209 5.24 2.07 -10.07
C ILE A 209 5.02 2.99 -8.86
N VAL A 210 4.12 3.97 -8.98
CA VAL A 210 3.75 4.86 -7.86
C VAL A 210 3.19 4.06 -6.67
N VAL A 211 2.31 3.09 -6.92
CA VAL A 211 1.78 2.17 -5.88
C VAL A 211 2.91 1.40 -5.17
N LEU A 212 3.90 0.91 -5.92
CA LEU A 212 5.05 0.21 -5.35
C LEU A 212 5.95 1.14 -4.52
N ILE A 213 6.16 2.38 -4.96
CA ILE A 213 6.92 3.39 -4.20
C ILE A 213 6.23 3.67 -2.86
N PHE A 214 4.92 3.94 -2.86
CA PHE A 214 4.17 4.15 -1.61
C PHE A 214 4.18 2.91 -0.72
N THR A 215 4.12 1.71 -1.30
CA THR A 215 4.25 0.46 -0.54
C THR A 215 5.62 0.38 0.13
N ALA A 216 6.71 0.69 -0.58
CA ALA A 216 8.05 0.69 -0.02
C ALA A 216 8.23 1.73 1.09
N ILE A 217 7.65 2.93 0.93
CA ILE A 217 7.66 3.98 1.97
C ILE A 217 6.90 3.49 3.21
N ALA A 218 5.67 2.98 3.03
CA ALA A 218 4.85 2.51 4.15
C ALA A 218 5.51 1.35 4.91
N THR A 219 6.25 0.47 4.22
CA THR A 219 6.99 -0.63 4.86
C THR A 219 8.25 -0.16 5.62
N ALA A 220 8.79 1.00 5.29
CA ALA A 220 9.99 1.54 5.94
C ALA A 220 9.68 2.41 7.17
N LEU A 221 8.41 2.82 7.33
CA LEU A 221 7.89 3.58 8.47
C LEU A 221 7.42 2.63 9.58
#